data_AF-G0QK82-F1
#
_entry.id   AF-G0QK82-F1
#
_cell.length_a   1.000
_cell.length_b   1.000
_cell.length_c   1.000
_cell.angle_alpha   90.00
_cell.angle_beta   90.00
_cell.angle_gamma   90.00
#
_symmetry.space_group_name_H-M   'P 1'
#
loop_
_entity.id
_entity.type
_entity.pdbx_description
1 polymer ?
#
loop_
_entity_poly.entity_id
_entity_poly.type
_entity_poly.pdbx_seq_one_letter_code
_entity_poly.pdbx_strand_id
1 'polypeptide(L)'
;MFIFKIYVQLYNQALACGIDYDYGSGGGFTQQCGLYNQCIIFISHKSQKPIFGYFFSFKYIIIDDWVIGTDFLSFMINGNISTCLFKNNASTNLCGQQKFNEEYQQADIEYITNNQELEIEITSNYQKTYDNYTRSFGITKLFIYAYECMPQCAGCTNGTSCSSCFKGYYLNIDECLHCILGCEECIDGVSCDLCKSGYFYYDSKCISSCPNGKYADSSARTCYDCNIKCITCSNATDCDTCFENRVHLLVNDYPQYSYDPKVFNQACTMCSTFSAGCVTCSTTE
;
A
#
# COMPACT_ATOMS: atom_id res chain seq x y z
N MET A 1 13.99 -3.24 -11.45
CA MET A 1 14.28 -2.01 -10.69
C MET A 1 13.54 -0.85 -11.37
N PHE A 2 12.35 -0.50 -10.86
CA PHE A 2 11.63 0.68 -11.34
C PHE A 2 12.12 1.86 -10.51
N ILE A 3 12.77 2.81 -11.17
CA ILE A 3 13.26 4.04 -10.53
C ILE A 3 12.26 5.14 -10.87
N PHE A 4 11.54 5.64 -9.87
CA PHE A 4 10.71 6.82 -10.05
C PHE A 4 11.53 8.08 -9.73
N LYS A 5 11.62 9.01 -10.68
CA LYS A 5 12.39 10.26 -10.55
C LYS A 5 11.47 11.41 -10.18
N ILE A 6 11.66 11.96 -8.99
CA ILE A 6 11.00 13.19 -8.54
C ILE A 6 11.94 14.34 -8.80
N TYR A 7 11.43 15.37 -9.47
CA TYR A 7 12.16 16.58 -9.75
C TYR A 7 11.76 17.65 -8.73
N VAL A 8 12.71 18.07 -7.89
CA VAL A 8 12.52 19.21 -7.00
C VAL A 8 13.49 20.29 -7.42
N GLN A 9 12.97 21.36 -8.03
CA GLN A 9 13.80 22.51 -8.34
C GLN A 9 13.90 23.40 -7.12
N LEU A 10 15.03 23.29 -6.42
CA LEU A 10 15.36 24.18 -5.32
C LEU A 10 16.01 25.43 -5.90
N TYR A 11 15.43 26.59 -5.60
CA TYR A 11 16.03 27.88 -5.83
C TYR A 11 16.26 28.50 -4.45
N ASN A 12 17.45 28.31 -3.90
CA ASN A 12 17.87 29.16 -2.80
C ASN A 12 18.44 30.46 -3.40
N GLN A 13 17.93 31.61 -2.97
CA GLN A 13 18.50 32.91 -3.30
C GLN A 13 19.87 33.08 -2.62
N ALA A 14 20.88 32.40 -3.14
CA ALA A 14 22.15 33.09 -3.35
C ALA A 14 21.96 33.87 -4.66
N LEU A 15 21.59 35.14 -4.50
CA LEU A 15 21.85 36.19 -5.47
C LEU A 15 23.35 36.22 -5.76
N ALA A 16 23.82 35.29 -6.59
CA ALA A 16 25.19 35.26 -7.06
C ALA A 16 25.35 36.46 -8.01
N CYS A 17 25.71 37.60 -7.43
CA CYS A 17 26.14 38.85 -8.05
C CYS A 17 25.09 39.94 -8.42
N GLY A 18 23.81 39.86 -8.05
CA GLY A 18 22.89 41.01 -8.19
C GLY A 18 21.40 40.68 -8.19
N ILE A 19 20.61 41.56 -7.55
CA ILE A 19 19.15 41.50 -7.23
C ILE A 19 18.29 41.07 -8.43
N ASP A 20 17.38 40.09 -8.27
CA ASP A 20 16.20 39.95 -9.12
C ASP A 20 15.04 39.16 -8.48
N TYR A 21 13.81 39.53 -8.83
CA TYR A 21 12.53 38.95 -8.39
C TYR A 21 11.90 38.13 -9.53
N ASP A 22 11.38 36.91 -9.31
CA ASP A 22 10.14 36.45 -10.00
C ASP A 22 9.54 35.08 -9.54
N TYR A 23 8.33 34.81 -10.02
CA TYR A 23 7.22 33.94 -9.57
C TYR A 23 7.10 32.54 -10.26
N GLY A 24 6.56 31.53 -9.52
CA GLY A 24 5.84 30.32 -10.02
C GLY A 24 6.70 29.10 -10.46
N SER A 25 6.24 27.83 -10.56
CA SER A 25 4.99 27.10 -10.28
C SER A 25 5.28 25.58 -10.23
N GLY A 26 4.69 24.81 -9.29
CA GLY A 26 4.57 23.34 -9.37
C GLY A 26 5.42 22.52 -8.39
N GLY A 27 4.84 22.17 -7.24
CA GLY A 27 5.46 21.43 -6.14
C GLY A 27 5.59 22.31 -4.89
N GLY A 28 4.94 21.93 -3.79
CA GLY A 28 4.96 22.71 -2.55
C GLY A 28 6.34 22.67 -1.90
N PHE A 29 7.05 23.78 -1.94
CA PHE A 29 8.30 24.02 -1.23
C PHE A 29 8.07 25.23 -0.32
N THR A 30 8.49 25.14 0.94
CA THR A 30 8.46 26.27 1.85
C THR A 30 9.88 26.60 2.25
N GLN A 31 10.41 27.70 1.71
CA GLN A 31 11.58 28.35 2.29
C GLN A 31 11.11 29.18 3.49
N GLN A 32 11.52 28.78 4.69
CA GLN A 32 11.38 29.65 5.86
C GLN A 32 12.74 30.26 6.17
N CYS A 33 13.07 31.37 5.52
CA CYS A 33 14.09 32.28 6.01
C CYS A 33 13.44 33.14 7.10
N GLY A 34 13.35 32.61 8.32
CA GLY A 34 12.64 33.26 9.42
C GLY A 34 13.37 34.49 9.98
N LEU A 35 12.68 35.20 10.90
CA LEU A 35 13.35 36.06 11.88
C LEU A 35 14.49 35.24 12.50
N TYR A 36 15.71 35.77 12.51
CA TYR A 36 16.98 35.08 12.85
C TYR A 36 17.82 34.49 11.68
N ASN A 37 17.44 34.65 10.40
CA ASN A 37 18.22 34.29 9.18
C ASN A 37 18.79 32.86 9.12
N GLN A 38 18.17 31.89 9.76
CA GLN A 38 18.47 30.49 9.48
C GLN A 38 17.67 30.07 8.24
N CYS A 39 18.37 29.71 7.17
CA CYS A 39 17.73 29.19 5.97
C CYS A 39 17.55 27.68 6.14
N ILE A 40 16.29 27.26 6.24
CA ILE A 40 15.92 25.84 6.32
C ILE A 40 15.23 25.48 5.01
N ILE A 41 15.72 24.42 4.37
CA ILE A 41 15.06 23.80 3.20
C ILE A 41 14.31 22.58 3.71
N PHE A 42 12.98 22.61 3.63
CA PHE A 42 12.13 21.48 4.03
C PHE A 42 11.39 20.91 2.82
N ILE A 43 11.37 19.58 2.70
CA ILE A 43 10.73 18.85 1.61
C ILE A 43 10.00 17.66 2.20
N SER A 44 8.72 17.48 1.87
CA SER A 44 7.95 16.30 2.23
C SER A 44 7.49 15.54 0.99
N HIS A 45 7.53 14.22 1.06
CA HIS A 45 7.11 13.32 -0.01
C HIS A 45 6.49 12.05 0.56
N LYS A 46 5.51 11.50 -0.17
CA LYS A 46 4.89 10.20 0.12
C LYS A 46 4.84 9.35 -1.13
N SER A 47 5.54 8.22 -1.11
CA SER A 47 5.51 7.23 -2.20
C SER A 47 4.14 6.55 -2.26
N GLN A 48 3.62 6.35 -3.47
CA GLN A 48 2.35 5.65 -3.70
C GLN A 48 2.49 4.13 -3.71
N LYS A 49 3.71 3.63 -3.95
CA LYS A 49 4.01 2.20 -4.00
C LYS A 49 4.97 1.80 -2.89
N PRO A 50 4.99 0.53 -2.48
CA PRO A 50 6.01 0.02 -1.56
C PRO A 50 7.41 0.28 -2.12
N ILE A 51 8.31 0.69 -1.24
CA ILE A 51 9.70 1.01 -1.55
C ILE A 51 10.62 0.29 -0.57
N PHE A 52 11.90 0.19 -0.93
CA PHE A 52 12.97 -0.29 -0.04
C PHE A 52 14.11 0.73 0.14
N GLY A 53 13.97 1.92 -0.44
CA GLY A 53 14.89 3.02 -0.18
C GLY A 53 14.69 4.22 -1.09
N TYR A 54 15.52 5.22 -0.86
CA TYR A 54 15.63 6.43 -1.66
C TYR A 54 17.09 6.69 -2.03
N PHE A 55 17.29 7.33 -3.17
CA PHE A 55 18.57 7.89 -3.58
C PHE A 55 18.41 9.36 -3.94
N PHE A 56 19.25 10.20 -3.35
CA PHE A 56 19.26 11.63 -3.54
C PHE A 56 20.48 12.01 -4.35
N SER A 57 20.31 12.84 -5.37
CA SER A 57 21.41 13.35 -6.17
C SER A 57 21.19 14.82 -6.48
N PHE A 58 22.16 15.66 -6.12
CA PHE A 58 22.08 17.11 -6.33
C PHE A 58 23.46 17.75 -6.31
N LYS A 59 23.57 18.93 -6.92
CA LYS A 59 24.72 19.79 -6.70
C LYS A 59 24.40 20.87 -5.69
N TYR A 60 25.35 21.14 -4.80
CA TYR A 60 25.29 22.21 -3.83
C TYR A 60 26.53 23.09 -3.93
N ILE A 61 26.45 24.30 -3.39
CA ILE A 61 27.58 25.23 -3.30
C ILE A 61 27.49 25.95 -1.96
N ILE A 62 28.65 26.12 -1.32
CA ILE A 62 28.81 26.86 -0.08
C ILE A 62 29.79 27.99 -0.39
N ILE A 63 29.34 29.24 -0.29
CA ILE A 63 30.07 30.43 -0.75
C ILE A 63 30.35 31.40 0.40
N ASP A 64 31.21 32.38 0.16
CA ASP A 64 31.61 33.40 1.13
C ASP A 64 32.45 32.83 2.31
N ASP A 65 32.32 33.38 3.52
CA ASP A 65 33.22 33.22 4.67
C ASP A 65 32.95 31.96 5.53
N TRP A 66 32.53 30.86 4.90
CA TRP A 66 32.44 29.55 5.57
C TRP A 66 33.83 28.97 5.80
N VAL A 67 34.08 28.52 7.02
CA VAL A 67 35.33 27.90 7.45
C VAL A 67 35.36 26.44 7.01
N ILE A 68 36.34 26.12 6.16
CA ILE A 68 36.53 24.77 5.60
C ILE A 68 36.79 23.78 6.75
N GLY A 69 36.09 22.64 6.71
CA GLY A 69 36.24 21.56 7.69
C GLY A 69 35.50 21.78 9.02
N THR A 70 34.91 22.95 9.26
CA THR A 70 34.10 23.21 10.47
C THR A 70 32.65 23.53 10.15
N ASP A 71 32.40 24.32 9.10
CA ASP A 71 31.05 24.72 8.72
C ASP A 71 30.49 23.72 7.68
N PHE A 72 29.24 23.31 7.87
CA PHE A 72 28.57 22.33 7.03
C PHE A 72 27.05 22.54 6.94
N LEU A 73 26.45 21.97 5.88
CA LEU A 73 25.01 21.77 5.78
C LEU A 73 24.68 20.35 6.28
N SER A 74 23.80 20.24 7.25
CA SER A 74 23.19 18.98 7.66
C SER A 74 22.11 18.60 6.66
N PHE A 75 22.24 17.44 6.02
CA PHE A 75 21.15 16.82 5.26
C PHE A 75 20.45 15.80 6.17
N MET A 76 19.24 16.14 6.60
CA MET A 76 18.48 15.34 7.56
C MET A 76 17.33 14.65 6.84
N ILE A 77 17.08 13.39 7.23
CA ILE A 77 15.98 12.58 6.73
C ILE A 77 15.15 12.11 7.92
N ASN A 78 13.86 12.40 7.92
CA ASN A 78 12.91 12.06 8.99
C ASN A 78 13.44 12.43 10.39
N GLY A 79 13.98 13.65 10.52
CA GLY A 79 14.52 14.20 11.77
C GLY A 79 15.91 13.68 12.19
N ASN A 80 16.54 12.80 11.40
CA ASN A 80 17.87 12.27 11.70
C ASN A 80 18.91 12.80 10.72
N ILE A 81 20.10 13.16 11.20
CA ILE A 81 21.21 13.58 10.34
C ILE A 81 21.66 12.37 9.51
N SER A 82 21.48 12.45 8.19
CA SER A 82 21.95 11.43 7.24
C SER A 82 23.40 11.70 6.85
N THR A 83 23.73 12.95 6.50
CA THR A 83 25.10 13.35 6.18
C THR A 83 25.33 14.85 6.41
N CYS A 84 26.60 15.23 6.51
CA CYS A 84 27.04 16.62 6.58
C CYS A 84 27.80 16.98 5.28
N LEU A 85 27.39 18.06 4.63
CA LEU A 85 27.96 18.58 3.40
C LEU A 85 28.91 19.73 3.72
N PHE A 86 30.19 19.54 3.45
CA PHE A 86 31.23 20.50 3.80
C PHE A 86 31.62 21.41 2.64
N LYS A 87 32.20 22.57 2.96
CA LYS A 87 32.85 23.39 1.93
C LYS A 87 34.19 22.75 1.55
N ASN A 88 34.41 22.53 0.25
CA ASN A 88 35.70 22.08 -0.28
C ASN A 88 36.65 23.25 -0.53
N ASN A 89 37.94 22.92 -0.60
CA ASN A 89 38.97 23.86 -1.03
C ASN A 89 38.87 24.06 -2.54
N ALA A 90 38.26 25.15 -2.98
CA ALA A 90 38.05 25.43 -4.40
C ALA A 90 39.26 26.14 -5.02
N SER A 91 39.47 25.95 -6.32
CA SER A 91 40.45 26.68 -7.13
C SER A 91 39.81 27.70 -8.08
N THR A 92 38.48 27.70 -8.17
CA THR A 92 37.70 28.59 -9.04
C THR A 92 37.04 29.69 -8.23
N ASN A 93 36.89 30.87 -8.81
CA ASN A 93 36.23 32.02 -8.18
C ASN A 93 34.95 32.32 -8.96
N LEU A 94 33.87 31.59 -8.63
CA LEU A 94 32.61 31.67 -9.38
C LEU A 94 31.89 33.00 -9.12
N CYS A 95 32.09 33.60 -7.95
CA CYS A 95 31.41 34.83 -7.55
C CYS A 95 32.23 36.12 -7.79
N GLY A 96 33.40 36.01 -8.41
CA GLY A 96 34.25 37.14 -8.82
C GLY A 96 34.94 37.92 -7.69
N GLN A 97 34.75 37.53 -6.42
CA GLN A 97 35.43 38.16 -5.28
C GLN A 97 36.81 37.54 -5.09
N GLN A 98 37.89 38.25 -5.44
CA GLN A 98 39.29 37.79 -5.42
C GLN A 98 39.81 37.17 -4.09
N LYS A 99 39.00 37.17 -3.03
CA LYS A 99 39.33 36.69 -1.69
C LYS A 99 38.90 35.23 -1.44
N PHE A 100 37.88 34.73 -2.13
CA PHE A 100 37.32 33.42 -1.88
C PHE A 100 37.23 32.61 -3.17
N ASN A 101 37.53 31.32 -3.07
CA ASN A 101 37.29 30.39 -4.16
C ASN A 101 36.02 29.59 -3.82
N GLU A 102 35.17 29.39 -4.81
CA GLU A 102 33.93 28.63 -4.72
C GLU A 102 33.76 27.70 -5.93
N GLU A 103 33.25 26.50 -5.67
CA GLU A 103 32.94 25.52 -6.71
C GLU A 103 31.69 24.71 -6.32
N TYR A 104 30.90 24.32 -7.31
CA TYR A 104 29.80 23.39 -7.11
C TYR A 104 30.32 22.01 -6.73
N GLN A 105 29.66 21.40 -5.75
CA GLN A 105 29.95 20.07 -5.25
C GLN A 105 28.77 19.15 -5.52
N GLN A 106 29.03 17.86 -5.77
CA GLN A 106 28.00 16.85 -5.95
C GLN A 106 27.74 16.14 -4.61
N ALA A 107 26.47 15.91 -4.28
CA ALA A 107 26.04 15.07 -3.18
C ALA A 107 25.16 13.94 -3.72
N ASP A 108 25.57 12.71 -3.40
CA ASP A 108 24.83 11.49 -3.69
C ASP A 108 24.62 10.74 -2.38
N ILE A 109 23.37 10.49 -1.99
CA ILE A 109 23.00 9.95 -0.68
C ILE A 109 22.04 8.79 -0.89
N GLU A 110 22.36 7.63 -0.33
CA GLU A 110 21.48 6.47 -0.30
C GLU A 110 20.84 6.35 1.09
N TYR A 111 19.53 6.06 1.13
CA TYR A 111 18.78 5.90 2.36
C TYR A 111 17.85 4.69 2.25
N ILE A 112 18.22 3.61 2.91
CA ILE A 112 17.45 2.36 2.92
C ILE A 112 16.33 2.47 3.94
N THR A 113 15.09 2.29 3.49
CA THR A 113 13.90 2.37 4.33
C THR A 113 12.71 1.72 3.62
N ASN A 114 11.78 1.17 4.39
CA ASN A 114 10.48 0.74 3.88
C ASN A 114 9.38 1.79 4.16
N ASN A 115 9.73 2.91 4.81
CA ASN A 115 8.79 3.99 5.07
C ASN A 115 8.56 4.80 3.79
N GLN A 116 7.31 4.85 3.34
CA GLN A 116 6.91 5.60 2.15
C GLN A 116 6.84 7.11 2.40
N GLU A 117 6.82 7.54 3.66
CA GLU A 117 6.87 8.94 4.05
C GLU A 117 8.31 9.41 4.26
N LEU A 118 8.61 10.52 3.62
CA LEU A 118 9.93 11.10 3.54
C LEU A 118 9.84 12.59 3.85
N GLU A 119 10.57 13.01 4.88
CA GLU A 119 10.81 14.40 5.21
C GLU A 119 12.30 14.67 5.12
N ILE A 120 12.68 15.67 4.33
CA ILE A 120 14.06 16.12 4.18
C ILE A 120 14.14 17.51 4.75
N GLU A 121 15.15 17.72 5.59
CA GLU A 121 15.47 19.04 6.12
C GLU A 121 16.96 19.31 5.90
N ILE A 122 17.27 20.46 5.31
CA ILE A 122 18.65 20.90 5.11
C ILE A 122 18.88 22.18 5.89
N THR A 123 19.81 22.12 6.84
CA THR A 123 20.13 23.22 7.77
C THR A 123 21.62 23.45 7.83
N SER A 124 22.06 24.68 8.12
CA SER A 124 23.46 24.96 8.41
C SER A 124 23.78 24.77 9.89
N ASN A 125 24.97 24.26 10.22
CA ASN A 125 25.47 24.23 11.60
C ASN A 125 25.87 25.63 12.15
N TYR A 126 25.83 26.66 11.30
CA TYR A 126 26.18 28.02 11.67
C TYR A 126 25.17 28.63 12.65
N GLN A 127 25.70 29.17 13.75
CA GLN A 127 24.95 29.97 14.73
C GLN A 127 25.26 31.45 14.53
N LYS A 128 24.21 32.27 14.50
CA LYS A 128 24.26 33.69 14.12
C LYS A 128 25.24 34.50 14.99
N THR A 129 26.17 35.21 14.34
CA THR A 129 26.74 36.47 14.83
C THR A 129 26.24 37.60 13.92
N TYR A 130 26.15 38.84 14.43
CA TYR A 130 25.43 40.01 13.91
C TYR A 130 25.65 40.43 12.42
N ASP A 131 26.48 39.74 11.64
CA ASP A 131 26.76 40.06 10.24
C ASP A 131 26.04 39.10 9.30
N ASN A 132 25.01 39.61 8.63
CA ASN A 132 23.92 38.83 8.03
C ASN A 132 24.16 38.45 6.56
N TYR A 133 25.33 38.76 6.00
CA TYR A 133 25.60 38.70 4.56
C TYR A 133 26.94 38.04 4.20
N THR A 134 27.58 37.33 5.13
CA THR A 134 28.94 36.80 4.94
C THR A 134 28.99 35.31 4.66
N ARG A 135 27.84 34.62 4.63
CA ARG A 135 27.75 33.15 4.52
C ARG A 135 26.48 32.75 3.79
N SER A 136 26.63 32.21 2.58
CA SER A 136 25.49 31.79 1.75
C SER A 136 25.69 30.36 1.26
N PHE A 137 24.58 29.65 0.99
CA PHE A 137 24.63 28.34 0.34
C PHE A 137 23.51 28.20 -0.69
N GLY A 138 23.79 27.41 -1.73
CA GLY A 138 22.85 27.11 -2.79
C GLY A 138 22.76 25.61 -3.01
N ILE A 139 21.55 25.14 -3.34
CA ILE A 139 21.32 23.79 -3.84
C ILE A 139 20.66 23.94 -5.19
N THR A 140 21.15 23.20 -6.17
CA THR A 140 20.55 23.09 -7.50
C THR A 140 19.59 21.90 -7.54
N LYS A 141 18.85 21.75 -8.64
CA LYS A 141 17.99 20.59 -8.99
C LYS A 141 18.23 19.34 -8.12
N LEU A 142 17.38 19.14 -7.11
CA LEU A 142 17.41 17.95 -6.27
C LEU A 142 16.61 16.86 -6.96
N PHE A 143 17.30 15.77 -7.27
CA PHE A 143 16.68 14.55 -7.78
C PHE A 143 16.49 13.58 -6.63
N ILE A 144 15.24 13.15 -6.45
CA ILE A 144 14.88 12.10 -5.50
C ILE A 144 14.45 10.89 -6.31
N TYR A 145 15.11 9.77 -6.09
CA TYR A 145 14.84 8.51 -6.74
C TYR A 145 14.25 7.56 -5.71
N ALA A 146 13.02 7.11 -5.91
CA ALA A 146 12.41 6.08 -5.06
C ALA A 146 12.75 4.70 -5.61
N TYR A 147 13.26 3.81 -4.75
CA TYR A 147 13.52 2.42 -5.07
C TYR A 147 12.27 1.59 -4.77
N GLU A 148 11.46 1.38 -5.80
CA GLU A 148 10.18 0.66 -5.70
C GLU A 148 10.35 -0.86 -5.66
N CYS A 149 9.51 -1.52 -4.87
CA CYS A 149 9.35 -2.97 -4.88
C CYS A 149 8.77 -3.47 -6.22
N MET A 150 8.85 -4.78 -6.46
CA MET A 150 8.12 -5.40 -7.57
C MET A 150 6.60 -5.24 -7.39
N PRO A 151 5.80 -5.16 -8.47
CA PRO A 151 4.37 -4.85 -8.40
C PRO A 151 3.53 -5.77 -7.51
N GLN A 152 3.95 -7.02 -7.34
CA GLN A 152 3.27 -8.03 -6.53
C GLN A 152 3.68 -7.99 -5.05
N CYS A 153 4.76 -7.29 -4.69
CA CYS A 153 5.22 -7.21 -3.31
C CYS A 153 4.48 -6.09 -2.55
N ALA A 154 3.90 -6.42 -1.40
CA ALA A 154 3.45 -5.42 -0.43
C ALA A 154 4.62 -4.82 0.38
N GLY A 155 5.76 -5.52 0.42
CA GLY A 155 7.02 -5.08 1.01
C GLY A 155 8.18 -5.86 0.41
N CYS A 156 9.38 -5.28 0.39
CA CYS A 156 10.56 -5.91 -0.19
C CYS A 156 11.83 -5.52 0.56
N THR A 157 12.89 -6.30 0.36
CA THR A 157 14.24 -5.97 0.86
C THR A 157 15.12 -5.33 -0.20
N ASN A 158 14.81 -5.58 -1.47
CA ASN A 158 15.47 -5.03 -2.64
C ASN A 158 14.50 -5.05 -3.84
N GLY A 159 14.99 -4.67 -5.02
CA GLY A 159 14.17 -4.58 -6.23
C GLY A 159 13.73 -5.91 -6.86
N THR A 160 14.09 -7.05 -6.27
CA THR A 160 13.79 -8.41 -6.75
C THR A 160 13.22 -9.35 -5.69
N SER A 161 13.47 -9.09 -4.40
CA SER A 161 13.09 -9.97 -3.29
C SER A 161 11.97 -9.35 -2.45
N CYS A 162 10.78 -9.94 -2.49
CA CYS A 162 9.65 -9.58 -1.65
C CYS A 162 9.85 -10.06 -0.21
N SER A 163 9.40 -9.27 0.77
CA SER A 163 9.25 -9.67 2.17
C SER A 163 7.80 -9.91 2.57
N SER A 164 6.87 -9.36 1.79
CA SER A 164 5.43 -9.60 1.91
C SER A 164 4.73 -9.36 0.57
N CYS A 165 3.55 -9.95 0.40
CA CYS A 165 2.81 -9.96 -0.87
C CYS A 165 1.48 -9.23 -0.75
N PHE A 166 1.02 -8.66 -1.86
CA PHE A 166 -0.35 -8.17 -1.94
C PHE A 166 -1.35 -9.34 -1.95
N LYS A 167 -2.61 -9.05 -1.60
CA LYS A 167 -3.70 -10.03 -1.68
C LYS A 167 -3.78 -10.69 -3.06
N GLY A 168 -4.14 -11.97 -3.10
CA GLY A 168 -4.14 -12.81 -4.28
C GLY A 168 -2.78 -13.44 -4.59
N TYR A 169 -1.77 -13.21 -3.74
CA TYR A 169 -0.45 -13.84 -3.80
C TYR A 169 -0.04 -14.38 -2.43
N TYR A 170 0.81 -15.40 -2.42
CA TYR A 170 1.49 -15.91 -1.23
C TYR A 170 3.01 -15.78 -1.41
N LEU A 171 3.72 -15.68 -0.28
CA LEU A 171 5.17 -15.56 -0.28
C LEU A 171 5.82 -16.95 -0.33
N ASN A 172 6.60 -17.20 -1.37
CA ASN A 172 7.46 -18.36 -1.51
C ASN A 172 8.92 -17.91 -1.43
N ILE A 173 9.53 -18.05 -0.25
CA ILE A 173 10.89 -17.58 0.08
C ILE A 173 11.02 -16.06 -0.04
N ASP A 174 11.21 -15.55 -1.26
CA ASP A 174 11.30 -14.12 -1.58
C ASP A 174 10.50 -13.74 -2.85
N GLU A 175 9.74 -14.68 -3.41
CA GLU A 175 8.89 -14.45 -4.58
C GLU A 175 7.41 -14.51 -4.19
N CYS A 176 6.63 -13.54 -4.67
CA CYS A 176 5.17 -13.57 -4.52
C CYS A 176 4.53 -14.31 -5.69
N LEU A 177 4.00 -15.49 -5.42
CA LEU A 177 3.32 -16.36 -6.39
C LEU A 177 1.80 -16.26 -6.25
N HIS A 178 1.08 -16.48 -7.34
CA HIS A 178 -0.39 -16.37 -7.33
C HIS A 178 -1.05 -17.45 -6.47
N CYS A 179 -2.07 -17.04 -5.71
CA CYS A 179 -3.02 -17.96 -5.11
C CYS A 179 -3.80 -18.74 -6.20
N ILE A 180 -4.42 -19.85 -5.80
CA ILE A 180 -5.37 -20.58 -6.65
C ILE A 180 -6.52 -19.68 -7.15
N LEU A 181 -7.09 -20.00 -8.32
CA LEU A 181 -8.17 -19.22 -8.92
C LEU A 181 -9.34 -19.01 -7.95
N GLY A 182 -9.88 -17.79 -7.93
CA GLY A 182 -10.98 -17.42 -7.04
C GLY A 182 -10.57 -17.11 -5.60
N CYS A 183 -9.28 -17.26 -5.26
CA CYS A 183 -8.77 -17.02 -3.92
C CYS A 183 -8.23 -15.59 -3.71
N GLU A 184 -8.64 -14.94 -2.62
CA GLU A 184 -8.19 -13.61 -2.20
C GLU A 184 -6.99 -13.69 -1.23
N GLU A 185 -6.98 -14.65 -0.30
CA GLU A 185 -5.87 -14.85 0.65
C GLU A 185 -5.54 -16.34 0.75
N CYS A 186 -4.25 -16.67 0.66
CA CYS A 186 -3.76 -18.03 0.72
C CYS A 186 -2.37 -18.08 1.38
N ILE A 187 -2.04 -19.22 1.99
CA ILE A 187 -0.70 -19.52 2.50
C ILE A 187 0.16 -20.24 1.43
N ASP A 188 -0.48 -20.93 0.48
CA ASP A 188 0.18 -21.67 -0.60
C ASP A 188 -0.60 -21.61 -1.92
N GLY A 189 -0.07 -22.28 -2.95
CA GLY A 189 -0.68 -22.31 -4.28
C GLY A 189 -1.82 -23.32 -4.47
N VAL A 190 -2.23 -24.04 -3.43
CA VAL A 190 -3.18 -25.17 -3.53
C VAL A 190 -4.42 -25.03 -2.67
N SER A 191 -4.31 -24.28 -1.57
CA SER A 191 -5.38 -24.00 -0.62
C SER A 191 -5.74 -22.52 -0.64
N CYS A 192 -6.93 -22.20 -0.13
CA CYS A 192 -7.39 -20.83 0.01
C CYS A 192 -7.95 -20.60 1.40
N ASP A 193 -7.56 -19.50 2.05
CA ASP A 193 -8.09 -19.10 3.35
C ASP A 193 -9.29 -18.17 3.22
N LEU A 194 -9.33 -17.36 2.14
CA LEU A 194 -10.41 -16.41 1.88
C LEU A 194 -10.74 -16.32 0.39
N CYS A 195 -11.99 -16.55 0.03
CA CYS A 195 -12.44 -16.45 -1.36
C CYS A 195 -12.72 -15.02 -1.81
N LYS A 196 -12.43 -14.72 -3.07
CA LYS A 196 -12.82 -13.46 -3.71
C LYS A 196 -14.34 -13.32 -3.73
N SER A 197 -14.83 -12.08 -3.83
CA SER A 197 -16.26 -11.83 -4.06
C SER A 197 -16.77 -12.60 -5.28
N GLY A 198 -17.93 -13.25 -5.14
CA GLY A 198 -18.51 -14.15 -6.15
C GLY A 198 -18.01 -15.60 -6.11
N TYR A 199 -17.10 -15.94 -5.19
CA TYR A 199 -16.67 -17.31 -4.91
C TYR A 199 -16.96 -17.70 -3.46
N PHE A 200 -17.08 -18.99 -3.22
CA PHE A 200 -17.46 -19.57 -1.93
C PHE A 200 -16.44 -20.64 -1.51
N TYR A 201 -16.05 -20.59 -0.24
CA TYR A 201 -15.14 -21.55 0.36
C TYR A 201 -15.81 -22.93 0.50
N TYR A 202 -15.13 -23.96 -0.02
CA TYR A 202 -15.52 -25.35 0.03
C TYR A 202 -14.27 -26.24 -0.11
N ASP A 203 -14.03 -27.16 0.85
CA ASP A 203 -12.89 -28.09 0.86
C ASP A 203 -11.54 -27.43 0.53
N SER A 204 -11.19 -26.37 1.28
CA SER A 204 -9.95 -25.58 1.11
C SER A 204 -9.78 -24.89 -0.23
N LYS A 205 -10.85 -24.77 -1.03
CA LYS A 205 -10.86 -24.13 -2.34
C LYS A 205 -12.01 -23.14 -2.47
N CYS A 206 -11.91 -22.30 -3.48
CA CYS A 206 -12.94 -21.34 -3.84
C CYS A 206 -13.65 -21.79 -5.11
N ILE A 207 -14.96 -21.97 -5.02
CA ILE A 207 -15.81 -22.39 -6.13
C ILE A 207 -16.88 -21.34 -6.41
N SER A 208 -17.34 -21.23 -7.65
CA SER A 208 -18.35 -20.23 -8.05
C SER A 208 -19.79 -20.65 -7.71
N SER A 209 -20.02 -21.94 -7.42
CA SER A 209 -21.33 -22.49 -7.05
C SER A 209 -21.15 -23.64 -6.07
N CYS A 210 -21.90 -23.62 -4.97
CA CYS A 210 -21.84 -24.67 -3.96
C CYS A 210 -22.42 -26.00 -4.49
N PRO A 211 -21.82 -27.14 -4.11
CA PRO A 211 -22.37 -28.44 -4.48
C PRO A 211 -23.71 -28.69 -3.79
N ASN A 212 -24.45 -29.69 -4.29
CA ASN A 212 -25.69 -30.15 -3.67
C ASN A 212 -25.47 -30.48 -2.19
N GLY A 213 -26.48 -30.19 -1.37
CA GLY A 213 -26.44 -30.29 0.08
C GLY A 213 -25.83 -29.07 0.77
N LYS A 214 -25.41 -28.05 0.02
CA LYS A 214 -24.89 -26.79 0.55
C LYS A 214 -25.48 -25.58 -0.17
N TYR A 215 -25.63 -24.46 0.55
CA TYR A 215 -25.98 -23.16 -0.01
C TYR A 215 -24.83 -22.17 0.09
N ALA A 216 -24.85 -21.20 -0.81
CA ALA A 216 -23.89 -20.12 -0.88
C ALA A 216 -24.26 -18.98 0.08
N ASP A 217 -23.44 -18.75 1.11
CA ASP A 217 -23.55 -17.57 1.96
C ASP A 217 -22.63 -16.46 1.44
N SER A 218 -23.23 -15.44 0.83
CA SER A 218 -22.50 -14.30 0.24
C SER A 218 -21.77 -13.43 1.28
N SER A 219 -22.26 -13.41 2.52
CA SER A 219 -21.65 -12.62 3.60
C SER A 219 -20.41 -13.31 4.14
N ALA A 220 -20.50 -14.61 4.41
CA ALA A 220 -19.41 -15.45 4.86
C ALA A 220 -18.49 -15.93 3.72
N ARG A 221 -18.89 -15.73 2.45
CA ARG A 221 -18.21 -16.26 1.24
C ARG A 221 -17.87 -17.74 1.39
N THR A 222 -18.82 -18.52 1.92
CA THR A 222 -18.63 -19.91 2.32
C THR A 222 -19.85 -20.75 1.93
N CYS A 223 -19.61 -22.01 1.56
CA CYS A 223 -20.67 -22.99 1.35
C CYS A 223 -21.07 -23.64 2.68
N TYR A 224 -22.25 -23.29 3.20
CA TYR A 224 -22.81 -23.90 4.41
C TYR A 224 -23.74 -25.05 4.08
N ASP A 225 -23.86 -25.99 5.01
CA ASP A 225 -24.76 -27.13 4.86
C ASP A 225 -26.22 -26.66 4.78
N CYS A 226 -26.95 -27.25 3.84
CA CYS A 226 -28.41 -27.20 3.84
C CYS A 226 -28.96 -27.85 5.11
N ASN A 227 -30.24 -27.62 5.36
CA ASN A 227 -30.97 -28.51 6.26
C ASN A 227 -30.81 -29.97 5.80
N ILE A 228 -30.63 -30.89 6.75
CA ILE A 228 -30.39 -32.32 6.49
C ILE A 228 -31.44 -33.00 5.60
N LYS A 229 -32.62 -32.38 5.44
CA LYS A 229 -33.73 -32.86 4.61
C LYS A 229 -33.63 -32.44 3.13
N CYS A 230 -32.78 -31.47 2.78
CA CYS A 230 -32.72 -30.90 1.43
C CYS A 230 -31.58 -31.48 0.56
N ILE A 231 -31.85 -31.74 -0.73
CA ILE A 231 -30.81 -31.95 -1.75
C ILE A 231 -30.23 -30.61 -2.20
N THR A 232 -31.06 -29.60 -2.45
CA THR A 232 -30.63 -28.23 -2.76
C THR A 232 -31.40 -27.24 -1.90
N CYS A 233 -30.76 -26.13 -1.55
CA CYS A 233 -31.35 -25.09 -0.74
C CYS A 233 -30.77 -23.72 -1.12
N SER A 234 -31.55 -22.67 -0.91
CA SER A 234 -31.13 -21.27 -1.13
C SER A 234 -30.61 -20.61 0.15
N ASN A 235 -30.92 -21.19 1.32
CA ASN A 235 -30.45 -20.76 2.64
C ASN A 235 -30.51 -21.93 3.64
N ALA A 236 -30.19 -21.65 4.91
CA ALA A 236 -30.14 -22.67 5.98
C ALA A 236 -31.48 -23.37 6.25
N THR A 237 -32.62 -22.74 5.95
CA THR A 237 -33.95 -23.22 6.34
C THR A 237 -34.80 -23.70 5.17
N ASP A 238 -34.64 -23.12 3.99
CA ASP A 238 -35.55 -23.34 2.86
C ASP A 238 -35.01 -24.43 1.92
N CYS A 239 -35.79 -25.50 1.73
CA CYS A 239 -35.47 -26.53 0.75
C CYS A 239 -36.00 -26.15 -0.63
N ASP A 240 -35.11 -26.08 -1.63
CA ASP A 240 -35.49 -25.96 -3.03
C ASP A 240 -35.82 -27.35 -3.61
N THR A 241 -35.07 -28.38 -3.22
CA THR A 241 -35.35 -29.80 -3.52
C THR A 241 -35.06 -30.69 -2.31
N CYS A 242 -35.82 -31.77 -2.14
CA CYS A 242 -35.84 -32.61 -0.94
C CYS A 242 -35.24 -34.02 -1.23
N PHE A 243 -34.48 -34.65 -0.31
CA PHE A 243 -33.96 -36.02 -0.53
C PHE A 243 -35.13 -37.02 -0.63
N GLU A 244 -35.02 -38.01 -1.53
CA GLU A 244 -35.98 -39.12 -1.57
C GLU A 244 -36.18 -39.66 -0.15
N ASN A 245 -37.44 -39.75 0.25
CA ASN A 245 -37.90 -40.23 1.55
C ASN A 245 -37.01 -41.35 2.14
N ARG A 246 -36.18 -41.01 3.14
CA ARG A 246 -36.11 -41.85 4.33
C ARG A 246 -36.89 -41.16 5.43
N VAL A 247 -38.21 -41.27 5.34
CA VAL A 247 -39.01 -41.28 6.56
C VAL A 247 -38.52 -42.50 7.33
N HIS A 248 -37.62 -42.29 8.29
CA HIS A 248 -37.52 -43.27 9.36
C HIS A 248 -38.88 -43.18 10.04
N LEU A 249 -39.70 -44.22 9.87
CA LEU A 249 -40.94 -44.39 10.60
C LEU A 249 -40.59 -44.42 12.09
N LEU A 250 -40.53 -43.24 12.70
CA LEU A 250 -40.56 -43.06 14.12
C LEU A 250 -41.97 -42.62 14.45
N VAL A 251 -42.61 -43.52 15.19
CA VAL A 251 -43.95 -43.44 15.73
C VAL A 251 -44.21 -42.04 16.30
N ASN A 252 -45.22 -41.36 15.73
CA ASN A 252 -45.98 -40.18 16.25
C ASN A 252 -45.74 -38.75 15.72
N ASP A 253 -45.01 -38.48 14.63
CA ASP A 253 -44.98 -37.11 14.06
C ASP A 253 -45.33 -37.05 12.56
N TYR A 254 -46.27 -36.17 12.21
CA TYR A 254 -46.82 -35.96 10.86
C TYR A 254 -45.85 -35.20 9.93
N PRO A 255 -45.86 -35.43 8.60
CA PRO A 255 -44.97 -34.73 7.67
C PRO A 255 -45.33 -33.24 7.56
N GLN A 256 -44.35 -32.37 7.76
CA GLN A 256 -44.50 -30.90 7.75
C GLN A 256 -44.66 -30.29 6.34
N TYR A 257 -44.29 -31.04 5.29
CA TYR A 257 -44.28 -30.57 3.91
C TYR A 257 -44.78 -31.67 2.94
N SER A 258 -45.43 -31.26 1.85
CA SER A 258 -45.92 -32.12 0.75
C SER A 258 -45.23 -31.80 -0.58
N TYR A 259 -45.14 -32.78 -1.48
CA TYR A 259 -44.71 -32.60 -2.87
C TYR A 259 -45.38 -33.63 -3.80
N ASP A 260 -45.48 -33.33 -5.11
CA ASP A 260 -45.97 -34.28 -6.12
C ASP A 260 -44.86 -35.27 -6.53
N PRO A 261 -44.98 -36.57 -6.21
CA PRO A 261 -43.98 -37.57 -6.56
C PRO A 261 -43.83 -37.82 -8.07
N LYS A 262 -44.69 -37.23 -8.92
CA LYS A 262 -44.56 -37.29 -10.39
C LYS A 262 -43.75 -36.13 -10.96
N VAL A 263 -43.42 -35.11 -10.15
CA VAL A 263 -42.80 -33.85 -10.61
C VAL A 263 -41.63 -33.49 -9.70
N PHE A 264 -40.46 -34.07 -9.98
CA PHE A 264 -39.25 -34.01 -9.13
C PHE A 264 -38.60 -32.63 -9.00
N ASN A 265 -39.03 -31.64 -9.79
CA ASN A 265 -38.50 -30.27 -9.80
C ASN A 265 -39.41 -29.26 -9.10
N GLN A 266 -40.46 -29.70 -8.39
CA GLN A 266 -41.38 -28.81 -7.71
C GLN A 266 -40.87 -28.43 -6.31
N ALA A 267 -41.03 -27.15 -5.95
CA ALA A 267 -40.75 -26.66 -4.60
C ALA A 267 -41.66 -27.36 -3.55
N CYS A 268 -41.08 -27.73 -2.42
CA CYS A 268 -41.79 -28.41 -1.33
C CYS A 268 -42.86 -27.44 -0.73
N THR A 269 -44.11 -27.88 -0.55
CA THR A 269 -45.22 -27.03 -0.04
C THR A 269 -45.43 -27.24 1.46
N MET A 270 -45.47 -26.16 2.26
CA MET A 270 -45.84 -26.20 3.67
C MET A 270 -47.27 -26.74 3.83
N CYS A 271 -47.49 -27.75 4.67
CA CYS A 271 -48.85 -28.21 4.98
C CYS A 271 -49.62 -27.10 5.74
N SER A 272 -50.63 -26.50 5.11
CA SER A 272 -51.55 -25.60 5.81
C SER A 272 -52.54 -26.42 6.64
N THR A 273 -52.43 -26.30 7.96
CA THR A 273 -53.36 -26.83 8.99
C THR A 273 -53.64 -28.34 8.94
N PHE A 274 -53.00 -29.09 9.84
CA PHE A 274 -53.31 -30.49 10.08
C PHE A 274 -54.73 -30.64 10.65
N SER A 275 -55.64 -31.22 9.86
CA SER A 275 -56.78 -31.96 10.41
C SER A 275 -56.22 -33.23 11.07
N ALA A 276 -56.50 -33.43 12.35
CA ALA A 276 -56.05 -34.61 13.09
C ALA A 276 -56.60 -35.89 12.42
N GLY A 277 -55.74 -36.63 11.71
CA GLY A 277 -56.09 -37.91 11.09
C GLY A 277 -55.61 -38.16 9.66
N CYS A 278 -55.01 -37.19 8.95
CA CYS A 278 -54.47 -37.41 7.60
C CYS A 278 -52.96 -37.70 7.60
N VAL A 279 -52.54 -38.80 6.96
CA VAL A 279 -51.13 -39.23 6.79
C VAL A 279 -50.49 -38.59 5.55
N THR A 280 -51.27 -37.88 4.74
CA THR A 280 -50.85 -37.23 3.50
C THR A 280 -51.37 -35.80 3.48
N CYS A 281 -50.48 -34.82 3.43
CA CYS A 281 -50.85 -33.46 3.04
C CYS A 281 -50.91 -33.40 1.52
N SER A 282 -51.94 -32.79 0.94
CA SER A 282 -51.98 -32.45 -0.50
C SER A 282 -52.13 -30.93 -0.64
N THR A 283 -51.76 -30.35 -1.78
CA THR A 283 -52.01 -28.93 -2.08
C THR A 283 -53.51 -28.61 -2.27
N THR A 284 -54.36 -29.64 -2.19
CA THR A 284 -55.80 -29.59 -2.50
C THR A 284 -56.70 -29.95 -1.32
N GLU A 285 -56.16 -30.14 -0.11
CA GLU A 285 -56.94 -30.36 1.12
C GLU A 285 -56.54 -29.39 2.22
#